data_AF-A0A401PQ33-F1
#
_entry.id   AF-A0A401PQ33-F1
#
_cell.length_a   1.000
_cell.length_b   1.000
_cell.length_c   1.000
_cell.angle_alpha   90.00
_cell.angle_beta   90.00
_cell.angle_gamma   90.00
#
_symmetry.space_group_name_H-M   'P 1'
#
loop_
_entity.id
_entity.type
_entity.pdbx_description
1 polymer ?
#
loop_
_entity_poly.entity_id
_entity_poly.type
_entity_poly.pdbx_seq_one_letter_code
_entity_poly.pdbx_strand_id
1 'polypeptide(L)'
;KHPSFWRLTKKVVLMCRVCIRFREGSKTFMQVWATLTKYAIKQQTDEEQRESSKAAFDAQYFKTKHNRFSNQAIQITMKSPENRSMEELELLLFSLRSLLSFRHYNKSYQLMLAKVMRYEWFRRRRVIIKKGQTAHSFYFIYSGGVSFTTDEDGSSAFQEGHQTDMRKGARFGAIPVLKGLRRNFTAVCTDDTELLVVDKEEFFENRLDQVLVEESHQRFIFFRSLKLLESLPDSSIEILSDFSTTEEFLYGQVIPNNLENLIFVIKVNL
;
A
#
# COMPACT_ATOMS: atom_id res chain seq x y z
N LYS A 1 -31.76 15.76 -28.61
CA LYS A 1 -31.39 14.38 -29.02
C LYS A 1 -30.16 14.46 -29.93
N HIS A 2 -28.95 14.28 -29.38
CA HIS A 2 -27.69 14.56 -30.09
C HIS A 2 -27.08 13.29 -30.72
N PRO A 3 -27.03 13.19 -32.06
CA PRO A 3 -26.42 12.05 -32.78
C PRO A 3 -24.89 12.01 -32.73
N SER A 4 -24.23 12.95 -32.04
CA SER A 4 -22.77 12.99 -31.83
C SER A 4 -22.29 12.01 -30.74
N PHE A 5 -23.09 11.81 -29.68
CA PHE A 5 -22.73 10.91 -28.57
C PHE A 5 -22.63 9.46 -29.06
N TRP A 6 -23.64 9.00 -29.83
CA TRP A 6 -23.65 7.65 -30.41
C TRP A 6 -22.50 7.37 -31.37
N ARG A 7 -21.99 8.40 -32.08
CA ARG A 7 -20.80 8.27 -32.93
C ARG A 7 -19.52 8.14 -32.11
N LEU A 8 -19.44 8.81 -30.96
CA LEU A 8 -18.33 8.71 -30.03
C LEU A 8 -18.32 7.35 -29.32
N THR A 9 -19.47 6.85 -28.87
CA THR A 9 -19.58 5.51 -28.26
C THR A 9 -19.21 4.41 -29.25
N LYS A 10 -19.62 4.52 -30.53
CA LYS A 10 -19.21 3.58 -31.58
C LYS A 10 -17.69 3.63 -31.84
N LYS A 11 -17.05 4.80 -31.77
CA LYS A 11 -15.58 4.94 -31.90
C LYS A 11 -14.83 4.31 -30.73
N VAL A 12 -15.31 4.50 -29.49
CA VAL A 12 -14.70 3.91 -28.30
C VAL A 12 -14.86 2.38 -28.31
N VAL A 13 -16.05 1.85 -28.63
CA VAL A 13 -16.26 0.40 -28.76
C VAL A 13 -15.43 -0.21 -29.89
N LEU A 14 -15.26 0.51 -31.01
CA LEU A 14 -14.39 0.07 -32.10
C LEU A 14 -12.91 0.06 -31.67
N MET A 15 -12.43 1.09 -30.95
CA MET A 15 -11.08 1.09 -30.38
C MET A 15 -10.88 -0.05 -29.37
N CYS A 16 -11.82 -0.30 -28.47
CA CYS A 16 -11.76 -1.43 -27.56
C CYS A 16 -11.70 -2.77 -28.31
N ARG A 17 -12.49 -2.94 -29.38
CA ARG A 17 -12.48 -4.16 -30.20
C ARG A 17 -11.20 -4.34 -31.02
N VAL A 18 -10.62 -3.25 -31.54
CA VAL A 18 -9.32 -3.27 -32.23
C VAL A 18 -8.20 -3.61 -31.25
N CYS A 19 -8.20 -3.02 -30.04
CA CYS A 19 -7.22 -3.33 -29.00
C CYS A 19 -7.32 -4.79 -28.51
N ILE A 20 -8.54 -5.34 -28.42
CA ILE A 20 -8.76 -6.77 -28.07
C ILE A 20 -8.24 -7.69 -29.19
N ARG A 21 -8.52 -7.36 -30.47
CA ARG A 21 -8.01 -8.13 -31.63
C ARG A 21 -6.50 -8.02 -31.83
N PHE A 22 -5.89 -6.88 -31.50
CA PHE A 22 -4.44 -6.70 -31.55
C PHE A 22 -3.72 -7.49 -30.44
N ARG A 23 -4.39 -7.66 -29.29
CA ARG A 23 -3.91 -8.49 -28.15
C ARG A 23 -3.95 -9.99 -28.45
N GLU A 24 -4.81 -10.44 -29.36
CA GLU A 24 -4.84 -11.83 -29.84
C GLU A 24 -3.75 -12.15 -30.88
N GLY A 25 -3.17 -11.12 -31.53
CA GLY A 25 -2.23 -11.26 -32.65
C GLY A 25 -0.73 -11.31 -32.31
N SER A 26 -0.31 -11.24 -31.04
CA SER A 26 1.11 -11.14 -30.67
C SER A 26 1.64 -12.31 -29.82
N LYS A 27 1.22 -13.54 -30.13
CA LYS A 27 1.86 -14.74 -29.56
C LYS A 27 3.24 -15.02 -30.21
N THR A 28 3.49 -14.48 -31.40
CA THR A 28 4.72 -14.71 -32.18
C THR A 28 5.89 -13.82 -31.78
N PHE A 29 5.65 -12.61 -31.26
CA PHE A 29 6.72 -11.68 -30.86
C PHE A 29 7.41 -12.09 -29.53
N MET A 30 6.65 -12.61 -28.57
CA MET A 30 7.18 -13.09 -27.29
C MET A 30 7.98 -14.40 -27.42
N GLN A 31 7.64 -15.28 -28.38
CA GLN A 31 8.41 -16.49 -28.66
C GLN A 31 9.78 -16.19 -29.28
N VAL A 32 9.87 -15.19 -30.16
CA VAL A 32 11.13 -14.77 -30.80
C VAL A 32 12.08 -14.10 -29.79
N TRP A 33 11.56 -13.26 -28.88
CA TRP A 33 12.36 -12.66 -27.79
C TRP A 33 12.86 -13.68 -26.77
N ALA A 34 12.03 -14.66 -26.39
CA ALA A 34 12.41 -15.72 -25.44
C ALA A 34 13.46 -16.69 -26.02
N THR A 35 13.51 -16.86 -27.34
CA THR A 35 14.48 -17.73 -28.03
C THR A 35 15.83 -17.01 -28.21
N LEU A 36 15.81 -15.71 -28.51
CA LEU A 36 17.02 -14.89 -28.67
C LEU A 36 17.73 -14.57 -27.34
N THR A 37 16.99 -14.50 -26.23
CA THR A 37 17.57 -14.24 -24.90
C THR A 37 18.07 -15.51 -24.20
N LYS A 38 17.50 -16.69 -24.51
CA LYS A 38 17.94 -17.98 -23.95
C LYS A 38 19.26 -18.51 -24.53
N TYR A 39 19.71 -17.99 -25.68
CA TYR A 39 20.94 -18.44 -26.34
C TYR A 39 22.21 -17.66 -25.89
N ALA A 40 22.07 -16.63 -25.06
CA ALA A 40 23.18 -15.76 -24.64
C ALA A 40 23.68 -15.97 -23.19
N ILE A 41 23.04 -16.84 -22.39
CA ILE A 41 23.44 -17.08 -20.97
C ILE A 41 23.47 -18.58 -20.65
N LYS A 42 24.00 -19.39 -21.56
CA LYS A 42 24.29 -20.79 -21.28
C LYS A 42 25.67 -21.16 -21.80
N GLN A 43 26.69 -20.74 -21.05
CA GLN A 43 27.95 -21.46 -20.88
C GLN A 43 28.76 -20.83 -19.74
N GLN A 44 29.41 -21.70 -18.95
CA GLN A 44 30.24 -21.49 -17.76
C GLN A 44 29.47 -21.48 -16.41
N THR A 45 29.06 -22.65 -15.91
CA THR A 45 29.80 -23.58 -14.99
C THR A 45 29.89 -23.09 -13.55
N ASP A 46 28.90 -23.55 -12.79
CA ASP A 46 28.93 -23.74 -11.34
C ASP A 46 30.12 -24.62 -10.95
N GLU A 47 31.15 -24.06 -10.31
CA GLU A 47 31.96 -24.74 -9.26
C GLU A 47 33.07 -23.86 -8.63
N GLU A 48 33.43 -22.70 -9.20
CA GLU A 48 34.54 -21.88 -8.64
C GLU A 48 34.12 -20.72 -7.70
N GLN A 49 32.82 -20.43 -7.52
CA GLN A 49 32.38 -19.25 -6.75
C GLN A 49 32.20 -19.47 -5.23
N ARG A 50 32.47 -20.68 -4.69
CA ARG A 50 32.24 -20.96 -3.26
C ARG A 50 33.31 -20.42 -2.31
N GLU A 51 34.45 -19.95 -2.79
CA GLU A 51 35.54 -19.47 -1.91
C GLU A 51 35.81 -17.95 -1.97
N SER A 52 35.19 -17.19 -2.89
CA SER A 52 35.42 -15.73 -3.01
C SER A 52 34.42 -14.86 -2.22
N SER A 53 33.31 -15.41 -1.72
CA SER A 53 32.20 -14.62 -1.16
C SER A 53 32.36 -14.17 0.30
N LYS A 54 33.57 -14.14 0.88
CA LYS A 54 33.77 -13.66 2.26
C LYS A 54 34.02 -12.16 2.41
N ALA A 55 34.04 -11.39 1.32
CA ALA A 55 34.23 -9.94 1.39
C ALA A 55 33.53 -9.12 0.27
N ALA A 56 32.45 -9.62 -0.33
CA ALA A 56 31.64 -8.80 -1.22
C ALA A 56 30.65 -7.96 -0.40
N PHE A 57 30.61 -6.65 -0.63
CA PHE A 57 29.56 -5.79 -0.09
C PHE A 57 28.21 -6.25 -0.64
N ASP A 58 27.45 -6.97 0.18
CA ASP A 58 26.09 -7.34 -0.14
C ASP A 58 25.19 -6.11 0.02
N ALA A 59 24.93 -5.44 -1.09
CA ALA A 59 24.08 -4.26 -1.14
C ALA A 59 22.64 -4.58 -0.67
N GLN A 60 22.17 -5.82 -0.83
CA GLN A 60 20.86 -6.23 -0.36
C GLN A 60 20.85 -6.41 1.17
N TYR A 61 21.87 -7.06 1.74
CA TYR A 61 22.07 -7.14 3.19
C TYR A 61 22.23 -5.74 3.82
N PHE A 62 23.01 -4.85 3.20
CA PHE A 62 23.23 -3.48 3.69
C PHE A 62 21.94 -2.64 3.64
N LYS A 63 21.18 -2.69 2.53
CA LYS A 63 19.87 -2.04 2.42
C LYS A 63 18.86 -2.58 3.43
N THR A 64 18.88 -3.88 3.71
CA THR A 64 17.98 -4.52 4.66
C THR A 64 18.27 -4.07 6.10
N LYS A 65 19.55 -3.90 6.47
CA LYS A 65 19.95 -3.48 7.82
C LYS A 65 19.61 -2.01 8.13
N HIS A 66 19.67 -1.13 7.12
CA HIS A 66 19.32 0.29 7.28
C HIS A 66 17.81 0.59 7.20
N ASN A 67 16.98 -0.41 6.89
CA ASN A 67 15.53 -0.22 6.76
C ASN A 67 14.74 -0.81 7.94
N ARG A 68 15.44 -1.29 8.98
CA ARG A 68 14.85 -1.83 10.22
C ARG A 68 14.48 -0.75 11.21
N PHE A 69 13.46 -0.99 12.02
CA PHE A 69 13.13 -0.11 13.13
C PHE A 69 14.22 -0.23 14.19
N SER A 70 14.74 0.90 14.69
CA SER A 70 15.91 0.86 15.57
C SER A 70 15.56 0.17 16.89
N ASN A 71 16.52 -0.56 17.48
CA ASN A 71 16.30 -1.22 18.78
C ASN A 71 15.81 -0.24 19.84
N GLN A 72 16.34 0.99 19.86
CA GLN A 72 15.89 2.03 20.77
C GLN A 72 14.42 2.41 20.54
N ALA A 73 14.00 2.59 19.28
CA ALA A 73 12.61 2.88 18.94
C ALA A 73 11.68 1.70 19.32
N ILE A 74 12.12 0.46 19.11
CA ILE A 74 11.39 -0.74 19.56
C ILE A 74 11.16 -0.69 21.07
N GLN A 75 12.21 -0.44 21.86
CA GLN A 75 12.08 -0.37 23.33
C GLN A 75 11.10 0.73 23.77
N ILE A 76 11.10 1.89 23.11
CA ILE A 76 10.13 2.95 23.42
C ILE A 76 8.70 2.49 23.10
N THR A 77 8.48 1.84 21.95
CA THR A 77 7.14 1.35 21.56
C THR A 77 6.61 0.19 22.41
N MET A 78 7.46 -0.43 23.24
CA MET A 78 7.05 -1.42 24.24
C MET A 78 6.55 -0.79 25.55
N LYS A 79 6.85 0.49 25.80
CA LYS A 79 6.30 1.22 26.93
C LYS A 79 4.83 1.56 26.69
N SER A 80 4.06 1.65 27.79
CA SER A 80 2.70 2.19 27.72
C SER A 80 2.72 3.65 27.25
N PRO A 81 1.66 4.13 26.58
CA PRO A 81 1.59 5.48 26.04
C PRO A 81 1.86 6.60 27.07
N GLU A 82 1.49 6.39 28.33
CA GLU A 82 1.66 7.35 29.44
C GLU A 82 3.12 7.46 29.89
N ASN A 83 3.91 6.41 29.68
CA ASN A 83 5.28 6.29 30.17
C ASN A 83 6.34 6.69 29.13
N ARG A 84 5.92 7.25 27.98
CA ARG A 84 6.82 7.75 26.94
C ARG A 84 7.14 9.22 27.19
N SER A 85 8.42 9.55 27.31
CA SER A 85 8.84 10.95 27.47
C SER A 85 8.77 11.72 26.15
N MET A 86 8.77 13.06 26.20
CA MET A 86 8.73 13.87 24.99
C MET A 86 9.96 13.66 24.10
N GLU A 87 11.14 13.47 24.70
CA GLU A 87 12.39 13.16 23.99
C GLU A 87 12.28 11.82 23.25
N GLU A 88 11.65 10.82 23.87
CA GLU A 88 11.40 9.52 23.25
C GLU A 88 10.40 9.63 22.09
N LEU A 89 9.35 10.44 22.23
CA LEU A 89 8.41 10.70 21.16
C LEU A 89 9.09 11.39 19.95
N GLU A 90 9.95 12.38 20.18
CA GLU A 90 10.71 13.03 19.11
C GLU A 90 11.69 12.04 18.43
N LEU A 91 12.27 11.11 19.18
CA LEU A 91 13.10 10.04 18.60
C LEU A 91 12.29 9.08 17.72
N LEU A 92 11.08 8.72 18.15
CA LEU A 92 10.16 7.96 17.31
C LEU A 92 9.81 8.75 16.05
N LEU A 93 9.46 10.03 16.17
CA LEU A 93 9.14 10.87 15.01
C LEU A 93 10.23 10.90 13.95
N PHE A 94 11.50 11.00 14.37
CA PHE A 94 12.63 10.97 13.44
C PHE A 94 12.61 9.70 12.57
N SER A 95 12.32 8.55 13.17
CA SER A 95 12.22 7.28 12.47
C SER A 95 10.97 7.20 11.57
N LEU A 96 9.84 7.71 12.07
CA LEU A 96 8.52 7.61 11.43
C LEU A 96 8.34 8.57 10.24
N ARG A 97 9.05 9.71 10.22
CA ARG A 97 9.02 10.64 9.08
C ARG A 97 9.52 10.04 7.77
N SER A 98 10.22 8.90 7.82
CA SER A 98 10.57 8.14 6.62
C SER A 98 9.37 7.46 5.93
N LEU A 99 8.22 7.38 6.61
CA LEU A 99 7.00 6.77 6.09
C LEU A 99 6.14 7.82 5.39
N LEU A 100 5.82 7.59 4.11
CA LEU A 100 5.02 8.52 3.31
C LEU A 100 3.67 8.81 3.97
N SER A 101 2.89 7.79 4.34
CA SER A 101 1.58 7.99 4.98
C SER A 101 1.66 8.74 6.31
N PHE A 102 2.82 8.80 6.95
CA PHE A 102 2.99 9.47 8.24
C PHE A 102 3.39 10.95 8.07
N ARG A 103 4.24 11.25 7.08
CA ARG A 103 4.84 12.59 6.93
C ARG A 103 3.83 13.68 6.55
N HIS A 104 2.71 13.33 5.90
CA HIS A 104 1.69 14.29 5.47
C HIS A 104 0.86 14.85 6.63
N TYR A 105 0.87 14.16 7.78
CA TYR A 105 0.16 14.64 8.96
C TYR A 105 0.87 15.80 9.64
N ASN A 106 0.09 16.69 10.26
CA ASN A 106 0.65 17.76 11.09
C ASN A 106 1.42 17.18 12.29
N LYS A 107 2.32 17.99 12.87
CA LYS A 107 3.20 17.55 13.97
C LYS A 107 2.43 17.03 15.19
N SER A 108 1.29 17.65 15.53
CA SER A 108 0.47 17.23 16.67
C SER A 108 -0.05 15.81 16.49
N TYR A 109 -0.63 15.51 15.33
CA TYR A 109 -1.12 14.18 15.00
C TYR A 109 -0.01 13.14 14.92
N GLN A 110 1.15 13.51 14.35
CA GLN A 110 2.33 12.66 14.34
C GLN A 110 2.77 12.28 15.75
N LEU A 111 2.84 13.25 16.69
CA LEU A 111 3.19 12.99 18.08
C LEU A 111 2.18 12.06 18.76
N MET A 112 0.89 12.29 18.54
CA MET A 112 -0.17 11.44 19.10
C MET A 112 -0.09 10.01 18.57
N LEU A 113 0.11 9.82 17.26
CA LEU A 113 0.36 8.50 16.69
C LEU A 113 1.61 7.84 17.30
N ALA A 114 2.72 8.58 17.41
CA ALA A 114 3.96 8.06 18.00
C ALA A 114 3.80 7.69 19.48
N LYS A 115 2.91 8.37 20.20
CA LYS A 115 2.59 8.08 21.60
C LYS A 115 1.85 6.76 21.76
N VAL A 116 0.90 6.45 20.87
CA VAL A 116 0.02 5.29 21.05
C VAL A 116 0.45 4.04 20.28
N MET A 117 1.25 4.18 19.23
CA MET A 117 1.61 3.04 18.39
C MET A 117 2.50 2.03 19.13
N ARG A 118 2.32 0.74 18.83
CA ARG A 118 3.19 -0.34 19.28
C ARG A 118 3.86 -1.03 18.10
N TYR A 119 5.04 -1.58 18.33
CA TYR A 119 5.79 -2.29 17.31
C TYR A 119 5.41 -3.77 17.29
N GLU A 120 5.22 -4.32 16.09
CA GLU A 120 5.12 -5.76 15.86
C GLU A 120 6.02 -6.17 14.70
N TRP A 121 6.53 -7.40 14.76
CA TRP A 121 7.30 -8.00 13.68
C TRP A 121 6.76 -9.38 13.34
N PHE A 122 6.61 -9.61 12.03
CA PHE A 122 6.09 -10.86 11.51
C PHE A 122 7.00 -11.40 10.41
N ARG A 123 7.20 -12.72 10.42
CA ARG A 123 7.90 -13.41 9.33
C ARG A 123 7.05 -13.45 8.06
N ARG A 124 7.70 -13.69 6.93
CA ARG A 124 7.03 -14.03 5.67
C ARG A 124 5.97 -15.14 5.87
N ARG A 125 4.86 -15.06 5.14
CA ARG A 125 3.67 -15.95 5.17
C ARG A 125 2.81 -15.86 6.43
N ARG A 126 3.05 -14.90 7.34
CA ARG A 126 2.16 -14.68 8.49
C ARG A 126 0.93 -13.89 8.09
N VAL A 127 -0.24 -14.38 8.49
CA VAL A 127 -1.52 -13.66 8.37
C VAL A 127 -1.62 -12.64 9.52
N ILE A 128 -1.76 -11.36 9.17
CA ILE A 128 -1.89 -10.23 10.12
C ILE A 128 -3.38 -9.94 10.37
N ILE A 129 -4.17 -9.97 9.31
CA ILE A 129 -5.62 -9.73 9.34
C ILE A 129 -6.28 -10.93 8.70
N LYS A 130 -7.29 -11.51 9.35
CA LYS A 130 -8.15 -12.52 8.74
C LYS A 130 -9.50 -11.92 8.35
N LYS A 131 -9.96 -12.21 7.13
CA LYS A 131 -11.29 -11.83 6.65
C LYS A 131 -12.39 -12.28 7.63
N GLY A 132 -13.43 -11.47 7.77
CA GLY A 132 -14.59 -11.73 8.62
C GLY A 132 -14.39 -11.43 10.10
N GLN A 133 -13.17 -11.22 10.58
CA GLN A 133 -12.92 -10.84 11.98
C GLN A 133 -13.37 -9.42 12.29
N THR A 134 -13.65 -9.14 13.56
CA THR A 134 -13.85 -7.77 14.05
C THR A 134 -12.53 -7.01 14.00
N ALA A 135 -12.56 -5.76 13.56
CA ALA A 135 -11.37 -4.93 13.47
C ALA A 135 -11.07 -4.23 14.80
N HIS A 136 -9.91 -4.57 15.40
CA HIS A 136 -9.44 -4.01 16.68
C HIS A 136 -8.20 -3.14 16.55
N SER A 137 -7.52 -3.15 15.41
CA SER A 137 -6.32 -2.35 15.19
C SER A 137 -6.14 -2.01 13.72
N PHE A 138 -5.32 -1.03 13.40
CA PHE A 138 -4.83 -0.80 12.04
C PHE A 138 -3.32 -0.57 12.05
N TYR A 139 -2.73 -0.57 10.86
CA TYR A 139 -1.30 -0.82 10.73
C TYR A 139 -0.65 0.17 9.77
N PHE A 140 0.59 0.54 10.10
CA PHE A 140 1.54 1.15 9.19
C PHE A 140 2.68 0.17 8.91
N ILE A 141 3.11 0.06 7.66
CA ILE A 141 4.24 -0.77 7.27
C ILE A 141 5.53 0.04 7.46
N TYR A 142 6.34 -0.31 8.45
CA TYR A 142 7.65 0.30 8.63
C TYR A 142 8.69 -0.28 7.67
N SER A 143 8.67 -1.61 7.47
CA SER A 143 9.50 -2.31 6.48
C SER A 143 8.84 -3.62 6.06
N GLY A 144 9.28 -4.20 4.94
CA GLY A 144 8.73 -5.44 4.39
C GLY A 144 7.59 -5.20 3.39
N GLY A 145 6.67 -6.17 3.33
CA GLY A 145 5.60 -6.23 2.33
C GLY A 145 4.37 -6.99 2.82
N VAL A 146 3.20 -6.51 2.41
CA VAL A 146 1.90 -7.10 2.74
C VAL A 146 1.06 -7.18 1.47
N SER A 147 0.41 -8.33 1.27
CA SER A 147 -0.59 -8.54 0.22
C SER A 147 -1.96 -8.84 0.82
N PHE A 148 -3.00 -8.51 0.08
CA PHE A 148 -4.40 -8.69 0.43
C PHE A 148 -5.05 -9.75 -0.43
N THR A 149 -5.88 -10.55 0.20
CA THR A 149 -6.51 -11.72 -0.41
C THR A 149 -7.95 -11.82 0.03
N THR A 150 -8.78 -12.49 -0.78
CA THR A 150 -10.20 -12.69 -0.47
C THR A 150 -10.48 -14.07 0.15
N ASP A 151 -9.54 -15.00 0.05
CA ASP A 151 -9.53 -16.27 0.76
C ASP A 151 -9.18 -16.10 2.26
N GLU A 152 -9.48 -17.13 3.04
CA GLU A 152 -9.33 -17.08 4.49
C GLU A 152 -7.89 -17.31 4.97
N ASP A 153 -7.07 -18.03 4.20
CA ASP A 153 -5.74 -18.49 4.62
C ASP A 153 -4.59 -17.64 4.05
N GLY A 154 -4.88 -16.71 3.12
CA GLY A 154 -3.90 -15.84 2.48
C GLY A 154 -3.07 -16.55 1.41
N SER A 155 -3.52 -17.73 0.96
CA SER A 155 -2.76 -18.57 0.04
C SER A 155 -2.63 -17.93 -1.35
N SER A 156 -3.64 -17.17 -1.80
CA SER A 156 -3.62 -16.54 -3.12
C SER A 156 -2.51 -15.48 -3.28
N ALA A 157 -2.00 -14.92 -2.18
CA ALA A 157 -0.89 -13.95 -2.19
C ALA A 157 0.45 -14.53 -2.66
N PHE A 158 0.56 -15.86 -2.79
CA PHE A 158 1.79 -16.55 -3.18
C PHE A 158 1.65 -17.33 -4.50
N GLN A 159 0.57 -17.10 -5.25
CA GLN A 159 0.41 -17.66 -6.58
C GLN A 159 1.37 -16.99 -7.58
N GLU A 160 1.73 -17.72 -8.64
CA GLU A 160 2.62 -17.18 -9.67
C GLU A 160 2.05 -15.91 -10.29
N GLY A 161 2.89 -14.87 -10.38
CA GLY A 161 2.50 -13.57 -10.93
C GLY A 161 1.88 -12.60 -9.91
N HIS A 162 1.59 -13.02 -8.67
CA HIS A 162 1.10 -12.10 -7.64
C HIS A 162 2.19 -11.10 -7.23
N GLN A 163 1.86 -9.81 -7.21
CA GLN A 163 2.75 -8.74 -6.77
C GLN A 163 2.37 -8.27 -5.37
N THR A 164 3.35 -7.83 -4.58
CA THR A 164 3.11 -7.27 -3.25
C THR A 164 2.28 -5.99 -3.35
N ASP A 165 1.11 -5.97 -2.72
CA ASP A 165 0.18 -4.83 -2.80
C ASP A 165 0.68 -3.59 -2.06
N MET A 166 1.22 -3.77 -0.85
CA MET A 166 1.66 -2.67 -0.01
C MET A 166 3.05 -2.89 0.58
N ARG A 167 3.83 -1.80 0.65
CA ARG A 167 5.21 -1.79 1.15
C ARG A 167 5.40 -0.68 2.19
N LYS A 168 6.64 -0.52 2.65
CA LYS A 168 7.07 0.54 3.56
C LYS A 168 6.39 1.88 3.26
N GLY A 169 5.82 2.48 4.30
CA GLY A 169 5.17 3.77 4.24
C GLY A 169 3.67 3.73 3.93
N ALA A 170 3.09 2.55 3.71
CA ALA A 170 1.65 2.38 3.53
C ALA A 170 0.92 2.17 4.86
N ARG A 171 -0.35 2.58 4.89
CA ARG A 171 -1.32 2.35 5.99
C ARG A 171 -2.42 1.41 5.50
N PHE A 172 -2.83 0.44 6.32
CA PHE A 172 -3.92 -0.46 5.97
C PHE A 172 -4.79 -0.87 7.16
N GLY A 173 -6.02 -1.30 6.86
CA GLY A 173 -6.96 -1.85 7.85
C GLY A 173 -7.68 -0.83 8.73
N ALA A 174 -7.59 0.48 8.44
CA ALA A 174 -8.18 1.52 9.30
C ALA A 174 -9.70 1.66 9.18
N ILE A 175 -10.27 1.54 7.97
CA ILE A 175 -11.70 1.77 7.73
C ILE A 175 -12.60 0.82 8.54
N PRO A 176 -12.31 -0.50 8.62
CA PRO A 176 -13.08 -1.38 9.48
C PRO A 176 -13.04 -1.00 10.96
N VAL A 177 -11.93 -0.44 11.45
CA VAL A 177 -11.81 0.06 12.83
C VAL A 177 -12.69 1.30 13.02
N LEU A 178 -12.55 2.28 12.12
CA LEU A 178 -13.28 3.54 12.14
C LEU A 178 -14.81 3.34 12.11
N LYS A 179 -15.30 2.46 11.25
CA LYS A 179 -16.74 2.25 11.00
C LYS A 179 -17.33 1.08 11.81
N GLY A 180 -16.52 0.39 12.63
CA GLY A 180 -16.96 -0.79 13.38
C GLY A 180 -17.37 -1.97 12.48
N LEU A 181 -16.74 -2.12 11.32
CA LEU A 181 -17.03 -3.16 10.34
C LEU A 181 -16.15 -4.40 10.56
N ARG A 182 -16.58 -5.52 9.97
CA ARG A 182 -15.73 -6.73 9.84
C ARG A 182 -14.69 -6.54 8.74
N ARG A 183 -13.58 -7.26 8.86
CA ARG A 183 -12.51 -7.30 7.85
C ARG A 183 -13.05 -7.88 6.54
N ASN A 184 -12.87 -7.15 5.44
CA ASN A 184 -13.31 -7.55 4.10
C ASN A 184 -12.27 -8.37 3.32
N PHE A 185 -11.02 -8.42 3.81
CA PHE A 185 -9.90 -9.15 3.22
C PHE A 185 -9.05 -9.83 4.29
N THR A 186 -8.20 -10.76 3.84
CA THR A 186 -7.10 -11.35 4.62
C THR A 186 -5.79 -10.67 4.19
N ALA A 187 -4.99 -10.18 5.15
CA ALA A 187 -3.70 -9.56 4.89
C ALA A 187 -2.57 -10.47 5.34
N VAL A 188 -1.59 -10.69 4.46
CA VAL A 188 -0.48 -11.63 4.70
C VAL A 188 0.86 -11.00 4.36
N CYS A 189 1.87 -11.26 5.20
CA CYS A 189 3.23 -10.78 4.98
C CYS A 189 3.86 -11.51 3.78
N THR A 190 4.25 -10.77 2.74
CA THR A 190 5.02 -11.34 1.63
C THR A 190 6.51 -11.46 1.96
N ASP A 191 7.00 -10.69 2.93
CA ASP A 191 8.39 -10.67 3.40
C ASP A 191 8.41 -10.64 4.94
N ASP A 192 9.60 -10.60 5.56
CA ASP A 192 9.69 -10.27 6.98
C ASP A 192 9.31 -8.79 7.19
N THR A 193 8.20 -8.55 7.87
CA THR A 193 7.50 -7.26 7.90
C THR A 193 7.49 -6.68 9.31
N GLU A 194 7.88 -5.42 9.42
CA GLU A 194 7.78 -4.61 10.64
C GLU A 194 6.56 -3.70 10.54
N LEU A 195 5.68 -3.78 11.53
CA LEU A 195 4.44 -3.03 11.59
C LEU A 195 4.43 -2.12 12.81
N LEU A 196 3.79 -0.97 12.63
CA LEU A 196 3.40 -0.09 13.72
C LEU A 196 1.88 -0.17 13.84
N VAL A 197 1.42 -0.64 14.98
CA VAL A 197 0.02 -0.99 15.22
C VAL A 197 -0.61 0.09 16.08
N VAL A 198 -1.80 0.54 15.68
CA VAL A 198 -2.63 1.44 16.45
C VAL A 198 -3.92 0.70 16.80
N ASP A 199 -4.15 0.51 18.08
CA ASP A 199 -5.32 -0.19 18.58
C ASP A 199 -6.55 0.72 18.60
N LYS A 200 -7.74 0.11 18.54
CA LYS A 200 -9.03 0.79 18.39
C LYS A 200 -9.30 1.72 19.57
N GLU A 201 -8.99 1.27 20.78
CA GLU A 201 -9.21 1.99 22.02
C GLU A 201 -8.43 3.31 21.98
N GLU A 202 -7.12 3.23 21.78
CA GLU A 202 -6.24 4.39 21.62
C GLU A 202 -6.66 5.31 20.46
N PHE A 203 -7.11 4.73 19.35
CA PHE A 203 -7.55 5.47 18.17
C PHE A 203 -8.72 6.42 18.48
N PHE A 204 -9.72 5.96 19.24
CA PHE A 204 -10.87 6.77 19.61
C PHE A 204 -10.61 7.65 20.84
N GLU A 205 -9.95 7.12 21.87
CA GLU A 205 -9.67 7.87 23.10
C GLU A 205 -8.81 9.12 22.85
N ASN A 206 -7.86 9.02 21.91
CA ASN A 206 -6.99 10.13 21.53
C ASN A 206 -7.53 10.95 20.34
N ARG A 207 -8.78 10.71 19.92
CA ARG A 207 -9.45 11.40 18.80
C ARG A 207 -8.67 11.32 17.48
N LEU A 208 -7.93 10.23 17.27
CA LEU A 208 -7.14 10.04 16.05
C LEU A 208 -8.02 9.74 14.83
N ASP A 209 -9.26 9.35 15.07
CA ASP A 209 -10.32 9.09 14.10
C ASP A 209 -10.74 10.33 13.30
N GLN A 210 -10.70 11.50 13.93
CA GLN A 210 -11.12 12.76 13.29
C GLN A 210 -10.35 13.05 12.00
N VAL A 211 -9.06 12.71 11.95
CA VAL A 211 -8.25 12.89 10.74
C VAL A 211 -8.70 11.97 9.61
N LEU A 212 -9.06 10.72 9.90
CA LEU A 212 -9.56 9.80 8.87
C LEU A 212 -10.97 10.17 8.40
N VAL A 213 -11.81 10.70 9.30
CA VAL A 213 -13.13 11.24 8.94
C VAL A 213 -12.98 12.42 7.99
N GLU A 214 -12.09 13.36 8.31
CA GLU A 214 -11.81 14.53 7.47
C GLU A 214 -11.23 14.13 6.11
N GLU A 215 -10.25 13.20 6.10
CA GLU A 215 -9.71 12.63 4.87
C GLU A 215 -10.81 12.03 3.97
N SER A 216 -11.75 11.25 4.55
CA SER A 216 -12.87 10.66 3.80
C SER A 216 -13.84 11.75 3.31
N HIS A 217 -14.13 12.75 4.14
CA HIS A 217 -14.99 13.86 3.77
C HIS A 217 -14.44 14.67 2.60
N GLN A 218 -13.14 14.96 2.59
CA GLN A 218 -12.47 15.64 1.48
C GLN A 218 -12.57 14.85 0.17
N ARG A 219 -12.39 13.52 0.24
CA ARG A 219 -12.57 12.65 -0.93
C ARG A 219 -14.02 12.60 -1.39
N PHE A 220 -14.98 12.62 -0.47
CA PHE A 220 -16.40 12.67 -0.79
C PHE A 220 -16.75 13.95 -1.58
N ILE A 221 -16.32 15.12 -1.08
CA ILE A 221 -16.52 16.40 -1.78
C ILE A 221 -15.87 16.35 -3.16
N PHE A 222 -14.64 15.85 -3.25
CA PHE A 222 -13.95 15.70 -4.52
C PHE A 222 -14.74 14.83 -5.50
N PHE A 223 -15.16 13.62 -5.12
CA PHE A 223 -15.92 12.74 -5.99
C PHE A 223 -17.25 13.34 -6.41
N ARG A 224 -17.93 14.07 -5.51
CA ARG A 224 -19.18 14.78 -5.83
C ARG A 224 -18.98 15.93 -6.82
N SER A 225 -17.81 16.54 -6.86
CA SER A 225 -17.48 17.55 -7.87
C SER A 225 -17.33 16.97 -9.29
N LEU A 226 -17.13 15.65 -9.41
CA LEU A 226 -16.93 15.00 -10.70
C LEU A 226 -18.26 14.73 -11.39
N LYS A 227 -18.49 15.41 -12.53
CA LYS A 227 -19.65 15.16 -13.39
C LYS A 227 -19.82 13.68 -13.80
N LEU A 228 -18.71 12.93 -13.87
CA LEU A 228 -18.73 11.49 -14.16
C LEU A 228 -19.52 10.68 -13.12
N LEU A 229 -19.54 11.13 -11.86
CA LEU A 229 -20.14 10.43 -10.73
C LEU A 229 -21.48 11.05 -10.27
N GLU A 230 -21.98 12.06 -10.99
CA GLU A 230 -23.20 12.81 -10.64
C GLU A 230 -24.42 11.89 -10.46
N SER A 231 -24.54 10.85 -11.29
CA SER A 231 -25.66 9.90 -11.24
C SER A 231 -25.60 8.88 -10.09
N LEU A 232 -24.47 8.77 -9.38
CA LEU A 232 -24.33 7.80 -8.30
C LEU A 232 -24.95 8.34 -6.99
N PRO A 233 -25.62 7.51 -6.18
CA PRO A 233 -26.17 7.92 -4.88
C PRO A 233 -25.06 8.20 -3.86
N ASP A 234 -25.36 8.97 -2.81
CA ASP A 234 -24.36 9.39 -1.80
C ASP A 234 -23.70 8.19 -1.13
N SER A 235 -24.47 7.13 -0.85
CA SER A 235 -23.94 5.88 -0.28
C SER A 235 -22.85 5.23 -1.14
N SER A 236 -22.92 5.35 -2.47
CA SER A 236 -21.86 4.86 -3.36
C SER A 236 -20.61 5.74 -3.30
N ILE A 237 -20.79 7.05 -3.16
CA ILE A 237 -19.67 7.99 -3.00
C ILE A 237 -19.01 7.82 -1.63
N GLU A 238 -19.77 7.57 -0.57
CA GLU A 238 -19.24 7.24 0.76
C GLU A 238 -18.34 5.99 0.70
N ILE A 239 -18.79 4.92 0.05
CA ILE A 239 -17.97 3.72 -0.15
C ILE A 239 -16.70 4.06 -0.93
N LEU A 240 -16.80 4.80 -2.03
CA LEU A 240 -15.62 5.22 -2.80
C LEU A 240 -14.67 6.05 -1.94
N SER A 241 -15.18 6.95 -1.10
CA SER A 241 -14.40 7.84 -0.23
C SER A 241 -13.70 7.08 0.89
N ASP A 242 -14.36 6.08 1.46
CA ASP A 242 -13.78 5.26 2.52
C ASP A 242 -12.69 4.33 1.98
N PHE A 243 -12.87 3.73 0.81
CA PHE A 243 -11.93 2.72 0.26
C PHE A 243 -10.92 3.25 -0.75
N SER A 244 -10.87 4.56 -1.00
CA SER A 244 -9.84 5.21 -1.82
C SER A 244 -8.70 5.77 -0.98
N THR A 245 -7.52 5.88 -1.59
CA THR A 245 -6.33 6.50 -1.00
C THR A 245 -5.95 7.76 -1.77
N THR A 246 -5.33 8.71 -1.07
CA THR A 246 -4.74 9.90 -1.66
C THR A 246 -3.22 9.75 -1.58
N GLU A 247 -2.54 9.92 -2.70
CA GLU A 247 -1.08 9.88 -2.79
C GLU A 247 -0.57 11.13 -3.50
N GLU A 248 0.52 11.70 -2.97
CA GLU A 248 1.18 12.87 -3.54
C GLU A 248 2.40 12.45 -4.34
N PHE A 249 2.50 12.96 -5.58
CA PHE A 249 3.63 12.74 -6.46
C PHE A 249 4.31 14.08 -6.77
N LEU A 250 5.63 14.08 -6.77
CA LEU A 250 6.42 15.23 -7.20
C LEU A 250 6.30 15.41 -8.72
N TYR A 251 6.48 16.64 -9.18
CA TYR A 251 6.51 16.95 -10.60
C TYR A 251 7.53 16.07 -11.34
N GLY A 252 7.11 15.45 -12.45
CA GLY A 252 7.95 14.57 -13.26
C GLY A 252 8.05 13.13 -12.76
N GLN A 253 7.46 12.77 -11.62
CA GLN A 253 7.37 11.37 -11.20
C GLN A 253 6.36 10.59 -12.05
N VAL A 254 6.72 9.35 -12.39
CA VAL A 254 5.81 8.41 -13.05
C VAL A 254 4.82 7.89 -12.01
N ILE A 255 3.52 8.08 -12.27
CA ILE A 255 2.47 7.45 -11.49
C ILE A 255 2.32 6.01 -12.03
N PRO A 256 2.64 4.98 -11.24
CA PRO A 256 2.49 3.60 -11.67
C PRO A 256 1.00 3.31 -11.89
N ASN A 257 0.65 2.83 -13.09
CA ASN A 257 -0.71 2.43 -13.43
C ASN A 257 -0.76 0.91 -13.59
N ASN A 258 -1.37 0.24 -12.61
CA ASN A 258 -1.92 -1.09 -12.82
C ASN A 258 -3.32 -0.92 -13.40
N LEU A 259 -3.60 -1.53 -14.55
CA LEU A 259 -4.88 -1.42 -15.29
C LEU A 259 -6.13 -1.85 -14.48
N GLU A 260 -5.95 -2.26 -13.25
CA GLU A 260 -6.96 -2.70 -12.29
C GLU A 260 -7.49 -1.57 -11.40
N ASN A 261 -6.76 -0.45 -11.28
CA ASN A 261 -7.14 0.66 -10.42
C ASN A 261 -7.65 1.87 -11.22
N LEU A 262 -8.68 2.54 -10.70
CA LEU A 262 -9.11 3.85 -11.19
C LEU A 262 -8.30 4.93 -10.49
N ILE A 263 -7.55 5.72 -11.26
CA ILE A 263 -6.70 6.79 -10.76
C ILE A 263 -7.32 8.13 -11.15
N PHE A 264 -7.57 8.99 -10.16
CA PHE A 264 -7.97 10.37 -10.36
C PHE A 264 -6.79 11.29 -10.07
N VAL A 265 -6.38 12.09 -11.06
CA VAL A 265 -5.25 13.01 -10.92
C VAL A 265 -5.77 14.41 -10.63
N ILE A 266 -5.40 14.96 -9.49
CA ILE A 266 -5.78 16.31 -9.06
C ILE A 266 -4.55 17.20 -9.18
N LYS A 267 -4.66 18.31 -9.91
CA LYS A 267 -3.61 19.33 -9.92
C LYS A 267 -3.82 20.25 -8.72
N VAL A 268 -2.90 20.21 -7.77
CA VAL A 268 -2.84 21.20 -6.68
C VAL A 268 -2.18 22.46 -7.25
N ASN A 269 -2.95 23.55 -7.38
CA ASN A 269 -2.37 24.86 -7.62
C ASN A 269 -1.99 25.42 -6.24
N LEU A 270 -0.68 25.49 -5.96
CA LEU A 270 -0.13 26.19 -4.80
C LEU A 270 -0.18 27.71 -5.02
#